data_AF-A0A0D3RJP7-F1
#
_entry.id   AF-A0A0D3RJP7-F1
#
_cell.length_a   1.000
_cell.length_b   1.000
_cell.length_c   1.000
_cell.angle_alpha   90.00
_cell.angle_beta   90.00
_cell.angle_gamma   90.00
#
_symmetry.space_group_name_H-M   'P 1'
#
loop_
_entity.id
_entity.type
_entity.pdbx_description
1 polymer ?
#
loop_
_entity_poly.entity_id
_entity_poly.type
_entity_poly.pdbx_seq_one_letter_code
_entity_poly.pdbx_strand_id
1 'polypeptide(L)'
;MTDLTITPKAENIWLESWLDLSPEEQQEMDHVDFDEQTDTRFFHYQDSVYDIADFMRDDRFPEWHAGYPLNAFAMLMIRVTESGDTIDVGLLH
;
A
#
# COMPACT_ATOMS: atom_id res chain seq x y z
N MET A 1 0.36 21.04 18.70
CA MET A 1 -0.10 20.23 17.55
C MET A 1 1.11 20.04 16.68
N THR A 2 1.55 18.80 16.47
CA THR A 2 2.57 18.51 15.47
C THR A 2 1.86 18.64 14.12
N ASP A 3 2.37 19.49 13.23
CA ASP A 3 1.80 19.65 11.90
C ASP A 3 2.13 18.41 11.08
N LEU A 4 1.15 17.49 11.04
CA LEU A 4 1.25 16.27 10.25
C LEU A 4 1.32 16.64 8.77
N THR A 5 2.36 16.17 8.08
CA THR A 5 2.58 16.50 6.67
C THR A 5 2.76 15.23 5.85
N ILE A 6 2.02 15.12 4.74
CA ILE A 6 2.20 14.05 3.77
C ILE A 6 3.09 14.55 2.64
N THR A 7 4.20 13.87 2.41
CA THR A 7 5.10 14.13 1.28
C THR A 7 4.92 13.05 0.21
N PRO A 8 4.49 13.39 -1.03
CA PRO A 8 4.46 12.42 -2.13
C PRO A 8 5.84 11.81 -2.38
N LYS A 9 5.88 10.50 -2.66
CA LYS A 9 7.12 9.75 -2.89
C LYS A 9 7.17 9.03 -4.23
N ALA A 10 6.04 8.50 -4.69
CA ALA A 10 5.92 7.85 -5.98
C ALA A 10 4.49 7.99 -6.51
N GLU A 11 4.34 7.93 -7.83
CA GLU A 11 3.06 8.10 -8.51
C GLU A 11 2.85 6.98 -9.53
N ASN A 12 1.60 6.60 -9.74
CA ASN A 12 1.17 5.59 -10.72
C ASN A 12 1.88 4.23 -10.58
N ILE A 13 2.07 3.75 -9.35
CA ILE A 13 2.55 2.39 -9.08
C ILE A 13 1.42 1.41 -9.44
N TRP A 14 1.74 0.38 -10.22
CA TRP A 14 0.79 -0.65 -10.62
C TRP A 14 0.46 -1.59 -9.47
N LEU A 15 -0.82 -1.95 -9.41
CA LEU A 15 -1.28 -3.00 -8.53
C LEU A 15 -1.14 -4.35 -9.22
N GLU A 16 -0.45 -5.25 -8.54
CA GLU A 16 -0.14 -6.59 -8.98
C GLU A 16 -1.10 -7.60 -8.37
N SER A 17 -1.38 -8.67 -9.11
CA SER A 17 -2.12 -9.83 -8.61
C SER A 17 -1.17 -10.81 -7.92
N TRP A 18 -1.73 -11.77 -7.19
CA TRP A 18 -0.95 -12.88 -6.62
C TRP A 18 -0.04 -13.58 -7.66
N LEU A 19 -0.50 -13.70 -8.90
CA LEU A 19 0.22 -14.41 -9.96
C LEU A 19 1.41 -13.64 -10.52
N ASP A 20 1.48 -12.34 -10.26
CA ASP A 20 2.57 -11.47 -10.72
C ASP A 20 3.75 -11.51 -9.74
N LEU A 21 3.51 -11.89 -8.47
CA LEU A 21 4.54 -12.06 -7.45
C LEU A 21 5.46 -13.26 -7.76
N SER A 22 6.74 -13.14 -7.45
CA SER A 22 7.68 -14.25 -7.46
C SER A 22 7.33 -15.30 -6.39
N PRO A 23 7.78 -16.57 -6.54
CA PRO A 23 7.55 -17.60 -5.53
C PRO A 23 8.08 -17.23 -4.14
N GLU A 24 9.21 -16.51 -4.08
CA GLU A 24 9.80 -16.01 -2.84
C GLU A 24 8.88 -14.96 -2.18
N GLU A 25 8.36 -14.00 -2.95
CA GLU A 25 7.43 -12.99 -2.43
C GLU A 25 6.09 -13.59 -2.00
N GLN A 26 5.57 -14.56 -2.77
CA GLN A 26 4.37 -15.32 -2.38
C GLN A 26 4.56 -16.05 -1.04
N GLN A 27 5.78 -16.54 -0.77
CA GLN A 27 6.10 -17.18 0.51
C GLN A 27 6.13 -16.19 1.67
N GLU A 28 6.48 -14.92 1.42
CA GLU A 28 6.46 -13.86 2.44
C GLU A 28 5.03 -13.36 2.73
N MET A 29 4.09 -13.53 1.81
CA MET A 29 2.66 -13.23 1.98
C MET A 29 1.90 -14.40 2.61
N ASP A 30 2.43 -14.96 3.71
CA ASP A 30 1.89 -16.14 4.38
C ASP A 30 0.53 -15.90 5.08
N HIS A 31 0.11 -14.64 5.16
CA HIS A 31 -1.19 -14.22 5.67
C HIS A 31 -2.33 -14.28 4.65
N VAL A 32 -2.03 -14.45 3.36
CA VAL A 32 -3.04 -14.48 2.29
C VAL A 32 -3.51 -15.91 2.04
N ASP A 33 -4.77 -16.19 2.38
CA ASP A 33 -5.36 -17.50 2.16
C ASP A 33 -5.64 -17.75 0.66
N PHE A 34 -5.66 -19.02 0.25
CA PHE A 34 -5.79 -19.40 -1.17
C PHE A 34 -7.04 -18.83 -1.85
N ASP A 35 -8.15 -18.69 -1.13
CA ASP A 35 -9.40 -18.12 -1.62
C ASP A 35 -9.40 -16.59 -1.71
N GLU A 36 -8.44 -15.93 -1.06
CA GLU A 36 -8.28 -14.47 -1.09
C GLU A 36 -7.34 -14.02 -2.23
N GLN A 37 -6.45 -14.88 -2.70
CA GLN A 37 -5.41 -14.58 -3.70
C GLN A 37 -5.92 -13.89 -4.97
N THR A 38 -7.16 -14.15 -5.41
CA THR A 38 -7.72 -13.52 -6.61
C THR A 38 -8.11 -12.06 -6.40
N ASP A 39 -8.46 -11.71 -5.17
CA ASP A 39 -9.00 -10.40 -4.80
C ASP A 39 -7.94 -9.50 -4.17
N THR A 40 -6.92 -10.10 -3.54
CA THR A 40 -5.78 -9.38 -2.99
C THR A 40 -4.99 -8.66 -4.08
N ARG A 41 -4.49 -7.47 -3.75
CA ARG A 41 -3.67 -6.65 -4.64
C ARG A 41 -2.42 -6.22 -3.90
N PHE A 42 -1.30 -6.29 -4.61
CA PHE A 42 0.01 -5.98 -4.09
C PHE A 42 0.62 -4.80 -4.82
N PHE A 43 1.64 -4.20 -4.25
CA PHE A 43 2.49 -3.27 -4.98
C PHE A 43 3.91 -3.29 -4.43
N HIS A 44 4.87 -3.16 -5.32
CA HIS A 44 6.26 -2.93 -4.95
C HIS A 44 6.48 -1.47 -4.67
N TYR A 45 7.08 -1.19 -3.52
CA TYR A 45 7.59 0.13 -3.23
C TYR A 45 8.91 0.00 -2.49
N GLN A 46 9.96 0.60 -3.07
CA GLN A 46 11.35 0.35 -2.65
C GLN A 46 11.68 -1.15 -2.77
N ASP A 47 12.34 -1.73 -1.77
CA ASP A 47 12.77 -3.13 -1.76
C ASP A 47 11.77 -4.03 -1.00
N SER A 48 10.47 -3.71 -1.07
CA SER A 48 9.42 -4.43 -0.33
C SER A 48 8.14 -4.55 -1.14
N VAL A 49 7.44 -5.66 -0.93
CA VAL A 49 6.09 -5.93 -1.43
C VAL A 49 5.10 -5.64 -0.32
N TYR A 50 4.05 -4.91 -0.65
CA TYR A 50 2.99 -4.57 0.27
C TYR A 50 1.66 -5.15 -0.21
N ASP A 51 0.91 -5.75 0.70
CA ASP A 51 -0.51 -6.05 0.51
C ASP A 51 -1.34 -4.79 0.79
N ILE A 52 -2.22 -4.41 -0.14
CA ILE A 52 -3.15 -3.29 0.08
C ILE A 52 -4.11 -3.55 1.24
N ALA A 53 -4.49 -4.81 1.49
CA ALA A 53 -5.42 -5.16 2.55
C ALA A 53 -4.89 -4.79 3.95
N ASP A 54 -3.56 -4.68 4.11
CA ASP A 54 -2.92 -4.23 5.35
C ASP A 54 -3.05 -2.71 5.59
N PHE A 55 -3.43 -1.95 4.57
CA PHE A 55 -3.58 -0.50 4.69
C PHE A 55 -4.93 -0.14 5.29
N MET A 56 -4.89 0.55 6.41
CA MET A 56 -6.09 0.98 7.12
C MET A 56 -6.56 2.32 6.59
N ARG A 57 -7.86 2.42 6.29
CA ARG A 57 -8.48 3.69 5.87
C ARG A 57 -8.16 4.81 6.87
N ASP A 58 -7.72 5.95 6.36
CA ASP A 58 -7.36 7.12 7.16
C ASP A 58 -8.22 8.34 6.81
N ASP A 59 -9.28 8.57 7.58
CA ASP A 59 -10.20 9.69 7.35
C ASP A 59 -9.61 11.07 7.70
N ARG A 60 -8.40 11.14 8.27
CA ARG A 60 -7.73 12.43 8.58
C ARG A 60 -7.26 13.15 7.32
N PHE A 61 -6.98 12.39 6.25
CA PHE A 61 -6.46 12.90 5.00
C PHE A 61 -7.29 12.35 3.84
N PRO A 62 -8.44 12.97 3.50
CA PRO A 62 -9.39 12.39 2.54
C PRO A 62 -8.82 12.11 1.15
N GLU A 63 -7.76 12.85 0.74
CA GLU A 63 -7.07 12.62 -0.53
C GLU A 63 -6.12 11.42 -0.50
N TRP A 64 -5.78 10.91 0.68
CA TRP A 64 -4.89 9.78 0.94
C TRP A 64 -5.69 8.67 1.61
N HIS A 65 -6.26 7.79 0.79
CA HIS A 65 -7.33 6.86 1.16
C HIS A 65 -7.02 5.90 2.32
N ALA A 66 -5.77 5.47 2.46
CA ALA A 66 -5.37 4.54 3.50
C ALA A 66 -3.89 4.70 3.89
N GLY A 67 -3.52 4.17 5.05
CA GLY A 67 -2.16 4.21 5.55
C GLY A 67 -1.71 2.96 6.31
N TYR A 68 -0.41 2.73 6.26
CA TYR A 68 0.29 1.62 6.90
C TYR A 68 1.40 2.16 7.82
N PRO A 69 1.42 1.78 9.12
CA PRO A 69 2.41 2.28 10.05
C PRO A 69 3.79 1.67 9.79
N LEU A 70 4.77 2.51 9.48
CA LEU A 70 6.17 2.08 9.40
C LEU A 70 6.82 2.05 10.78
N ASN A 71 6.50 3.04 11.62
CA ASN A 71 6.97 3.15 12.99
C ASN A 71 6.10 4.16 13.76
N ALA A 72 6.48 4.47 15.01
CA ALA A 72 5.73 5.39 15.88
C ALA A 72 5.62 6.85 15.36
N PHE A 73 6.40 7.22 14.33
CA PHE A 73 6.51 8.58 13.81
C PHE A 73 6.30 8.67 12.29
N ALA A 74 6.01 7.56 11.61
CA ALA A 74 5.85 7.57 10.17
C ALA A 74 4.85 6.53 9.68
N MET A 75 4.06 6.91 8.69
CA MET A 75 3.13 6.03 8.00
C MET A 75 3.30 6.17 6.48
N LEU A 76 3.31 5.04 5.76
CA LEU A 76 3.07 5.07 4.32
C LEU A 76 1.60 5.40 4.10
N MET A 77 1.34 6.29 3.16
CA MET A 77 0.00 6.68 2.74
C MET A 77 -0.18 6.27 1.30
N ILE A 78 -1.35 5.74 0.95
CA ILE A 78 -1.68 5.40 -0.43
C ILE A 78 -2.90 6.17 -0.90
N ARG A 79 -2.88 6.54 -2.17
CA ARG A 79 -4.03 7.08 -2.89
C ARG A 79 -4.27 6.22 -4.12
N VAL A 80 -5.42 5.55 -4.16
CA VAL A 80 -5.88 4.84 -5.36
C VAL A 80 -6.27 5.86 -6.43
N THR A 81 -5.72 5.72 -7.62
CA THR A 81 -6.01 6.60 -8.76
C THR A 81 -7.38 6.29 -9.38
N GLU A 82 -7.87 7.16 -10.28
CA GLU A 82 -9.20 7.01 -10.89
C GLU A 82 -9.38 5.69 -11.69
N SER A 83 -8.29 5.09 -12.20
CA SER A 83 -8.34 3.81 -12.90
C SER A 83 -8.66 2.64 -11.97
N GLY A 84 -8.30 2.75 -10.68
CA GLY A 84 -8.34 1.64 -9.73
C GLY A 84 -7.16 0.67 -9.84
N ASP A 85 -6.38 0.72 -10.91
CA ASP A 85 -5.28 -0.22 -11.17
C ASP A 85 -3.91 0.31 -10.72
N THR A 86 -3.84 1.60 -10.39
CA THR A 86 -2.62 2.25 -9.92
C THR A 86 -2.83 3.03 -8.64
N ILE A 87 -1.76 3.19 -7.87
CA ILE A 87 -1.72 3.98 -6.65
C ILE A 87 -0.59 5.02 -6.67
N ASP A 88 -0.76 6.08 -5.90
CA ASP A 88 0.31 6.98 -5.51
C ASP A 88 0.70 6.68 -4.06
N VAL A 89 1.99 6.81 -3.75
CA VAL A 89 2.56 6.56 -2.41
C VAL A 89 3.08 7.87 -1.83
N GLY A 90 2.70 8.13 -0.59
CA GLY A 90 3.12 9.26 0.22
C GLY A 90 3.69 8.81 1.56
N LEU A 91 4.36 9.72 2.23
CA LEU A 91 4.91 9.48 3.57
C LEU A 91 4.40 10.56 4.51
N LEU A 92 3.70 10.12 5.55
CA LEU A 92 3.22 10.95 6.65
C LEU A 92 4.26 10.98 7.77
N HIS A 93 4.59 12.19 8.25
CA HIS A 93 5.44 12.45 9.41
C HIS A 93 4.77 13.46 10.36
#